data_AF-A0A962ABE6-F1
#
_entry.id   AF-A0A962ABE6-F1
#
_cell.length_a   1.000
_cell.length_b   1.000
_cell.length_c   1.000
_cell.angle_alpha   90.00
_cell.angle_beta   90.00
_cell.angle_gamma   90.00
#
_symmetry.space_group_name_H-M   'P 1'
#
loop_
_entity.id
_entity.type
_entity.pdbx_description
1 polymer ?
#
loop_
_entity_poly.entity_id
_entity_poly.type
_entity_poly.pdbx_seq_one_letter_code
_entity_poly.pdbx_strand_id
1 'polypeptide(L)'
;RSVADIMADAPDAIVLSPGPCTPREAGICLDLIHAASPTIPMFGVCLGHQSMGEAFGGDVIRAPLPIHGKIDQILHSGQTVFHGINGAFKATRYHSLVVDRKTLPAELMITAETADGLIMGLSHRTRPSHGVQFHPESIASEYGKTILRNFLDLASRWNETQRKAA
;
A
#
# COMPACT_ATOMS: atom_id res chain seq x y z
N ARG A 1 -14.38 -6.78 13.63
CA ARG A 1 -13.29 -7.29 14.48
C ARG A 1 -12.56 -6.09 15.08
N SER A 2 -12.10 -6.19 16.31
CA SER A 2 -11.26 -5.15 16.92
C SER A 2 -9.79 -5.33 16.48
N VAL A 3 -8.95 -4.30 16.70
CA VAL A 3 -7.49 -4.43 16.52
C VAL A 3 -6.93 -5.54 17.41
N ALA A 4 -7.39 -5.62 18.65
CA ALA A 4 -6.97 -6.65 19.60
C ALA A 4 -7.27 -8.07 19.10
N ASP A 5 -8.46 -8.29 18.52
CA ASP A 5 -8.83 -9.60 17.97
C ASP A 5 -7.89 -10.00 16.82
N ILE A 6 -7.53 -9.04 15.95
CA ILE A 6 -6.67 -9.31 14.79
C ILE A 6 -5.24 -9.57 15.23
N MET A 7 -4.73 -8.82 16.20
CA MET A 7 -3.38 -9.03 16.75
C MET A 7 -3.28 -10.36 17.50
N ALA A 8 -4.35 -10.78 18.18
CA ALA A 8 -4.39 -12.06 18.89
C ALA A 8 -4.33 -13.29 17.96
N ASP A 9 -4.81 -13.17 16.70
CA ASP A 9 -4.69 -14.23 15.71
C ASP A 9 -3.23 -14.45 15.24
N ALA A 10 -2.33 -13.50 15.52
CA ALA A 10 -0.93 -13.51 15.07
C ALA A 10 -0.78 -13.82 13.56
N PRO A 11 -1.41 -13.03 12.66
CA PRO A 11 -1.39 -13.32 11.23
C PRO A 11 0.01 -13.17 10.63
N ASP A 12 0.34 -14.02 9.66
CA ASP A 12 1.60 -13.92 8.91
C ASP A 12 1.70 -12.64 8.07
N ALA A 13 0.56 -12.10 7.62
CA ALA A 13 0.47 -10.88 6.84
C ALA A 13 -0.94 -10.29 6.90
N ILE A 14 -1.06 -8.98 6.68
CA ILE A 14 -2.33 -8.25 6.64
C ILE A 14 -2.47 -7.53 5.28
N VAL A 15 -3.60 -7.72 4.61
CA VAL A 15 -3.98 -6.93 3.43
C VAL A 15 -5.10 -5.97 3.82
N LEU A 16 -4.88 -4.67 3.61
CA LEU A 16 -5.84 -3.60 3.86
C LEU A 16 -6.44 -3.13 2.53
N SER A 17 -7.69 -3.50 2.28
CA SER A 17 -8.46 -3.06 1.12
C SER A 17 -9.90 -2.69 1.50
N PRO A 18 -10.11 -1.69 2.38
CA PRO A 18 -11.45 -1.30 2.81
C PRO A 18 -12.30 -0.73 1.66
N GLY A 19 -13.62 -0.81 1.83
CA GLY A 19 -14.61 -0.24 0.90
C GLY A 19 -14.56 1.29 0.85
N PRO A 20 -15.39 1.93 0.01
CA PRO A 20 -15.28 3.37 -0.27
C PRO A 20 -15.61 4.24 0.95
N CYS A 21 -14.62 4.98 1.45
CA CYS A 21 -14.74 6.09 2.41
C CYS A 21 -13.39 6.84 2.49
N THR A 22 -13.25 7.85 3.36
CA THR A 22 -11.94 8.46 3.65
C THR A 22 -11.15 7.61 4.66
N PRO A 23 -9.81 7.73 4.76
CA PRO A 23 -9.03 6.89 5.68
C PRO A 23 -9.44 7.04 7.14
N ARG A 24 -9.85 8.24 7.56
CA ARG A 24 -10.37 8.53 8.91
C ARG A 24 -11.71 7.87 9.21
N GLU A 25 -12.46 7.57 8.15
CA GLU A 25 -13.75 6.89 8.22
C GLU A 25 -13.61 5.37 7.96
N ALA A 26 -12.39 4.89 7.68
CA ALA A 26 -12.10 3.49 7.35
C ALA A 26 -12.04 2.58 8.60
N GLY A 27 -12.89 2.83 9.58
CA GLY A 27 -12.99 2.06 10.82
C GLY A 27 -11.65 1.96 11.54
N ILE A 28 -11.18 0.72 11.78
CA ILE A 28 -9.98 0.44 12.57
C ILE A 28 -8.66 0.54 11.79
N CYS A 29 -8.66 0.99 10.52
CA CYS A 29 -7.48 0.86 9.65
C CYS A 29 -6.25 1.60 10.19
N LEU A 30 -6.40 2.84 10.67
CA LEU A 30 -5.28 3.62 11.22
C LEU A 30 -4.70 2.95 12.47
N ASP A 31 -5.56 2.62 13.43
CA ASP A 31 -5.16 1.94 14.68
C ASP A 31 -4.49 0.59 14.40
N LEU A 32 -5.01 -0.17 13.43
CA LEU A 32 -4.43 -1.44 13.03
C LEU A 32 -3.05 -1.26 12.39
N ILE A 33 -2.84 -0.24 11.56
CA ILE A 33 -1.52 0.05 10.99
C ILE A 33 -0.53 0.41 12.08
N HIS A 34 -0.93 1.24 13.05
CA HIS A 34 -0.05 1.59 14.18
C HIS A 34 0.33 0.37 15.01
N ALA A 35 -0.61 -0.53 15.29
CA ALA A 35 -0.37 -1.73 16.08
C ALA A 35 0.43 -2.81 15.34
N ALA A 36 0.13 -3.05 14.06
CA ALA A 36 0.63 -4.21 13.32
C ALA A 36 1.91 -3.92 12.51
N SER A 37 2.06 -2.71 11.95
CA SER A 37 3.18 -2.42 11.04
C SER A 37 4.59 -2.61 11.62
N PRO A 38 4.85 -2.51 12.93
CA PRO A 38 6.19 -2.78 13.47
C PRO A 38 6.63 -4.24 13.34
N THR A 39 5.70 -5.19 13.30
CA THR A 39 6.02 -6.63 13.43
C THR A 39 5.40 -7.49 12.33
N ILE A 40 4.24 -7.12 11.80
CA ILE A 40 3.47 -7.90 10.83
C ILE A 40 3.57 -7.25 9.45
N PRO A 41 3.93 -8.01 8.39
CA PRO A 41 3.88 -7.53 7.02
C PRO A 41 2.50 -7.01 6.61
N MET A 42 2.45 -5.83 6.02
CA MET A 42 1.20 -5.17 5.62
C MET A 42 1.19 -4.76 4.16
N PHE A 43 0.06 -4.96 3.48
CA PHE A 43 -0.18 -4.50 2.11
C PHE A 43 -1.44 -3.64 2.01
N GLY A 44 -1.29 -2.35 1.74
CA GLY A 44 -2.39 -1.41 1.55
C GLY A 44 -2.78 -1.28 0.08
N VAL A 45 -4.06 -1.47 -0.24
CA VAL A 45 -4.61 -1.28 -1.58
C VAL A 45 -5.61 -0.14 -1.56
N CYS A 46 -5.48 0.80 -2.51
CA CYS A 46 -6.37 1.95 -2.66
C CYS A 46 -6.55 2.74 -1.36
N LEU A 47 -7.68 2.61 -0.67
CA LEU A 47 -7.90 3.25 0.62
C LEU A 47 -6.93 2.73 1.70
N GLY A 48 -6.53 1.45 1.65
CA GLY A 48 -5.50 0.94 2.56
C GLY A 48 -4.13 1.59 2.34
N HIS A 49 -3.79 1.94 1.10
CA HIS A 49 -2.58 2.71 0.78
C HIS A 49 -2.67 4.14 1.35
N GLN A 50 -3.84 4.77 1.24
CA GLN A 50 -4.08 6.11 1.81
C GLN A 50 -4.03 6.08 3.34
N SER A 51 -4.64 5.08 3.98
CA SER A 51 -4.55 4.86 5.42
C SER A 51 -3.11 4.64 5.87
N MET A 52 -2.27 3.96 5.08
CA MET A 52 -0.83 3.88 5.39
C MET A 52 -0.16 5.25 5.32
N GLY A 53 -0.38 6.00 4.24
CA GLY A 53 0.14 7.37 4.13
C GLY A 53 -0.21 8.23 5.36
N GLU A 54 -1.48 8.19 5.77
CA GLU A 54 -1.98 8.95 6.93
C GLU A 54 -1.47 8.41 8.28
N ALA A 55 -1.44 7.09 8.48
CA ALA A 55 -0.96 6.50 9.73
C ALA A 55 0.52 6.82 10.01
N PHE A 56 1.33 7.01 8.97
CA PHE A 56 2.74 7.41 9.09
C PHE A 56 2.94 8.93 9.12
N GLY A 57 1.86 9.72 9.04
CA GLY A 57 1.89 11.18 9.20
C GLY A 57 1.91 11.99 7.90
N GLY A 58 1.66 11.37 6.75
CA GLY A 58 1.40 12.08 5.50
C GLY A 58 -0.06 12.53 5.39
N ASP A 59 -0.33 13.58 4.62
CA ASP A 59 -1.70 14.01 4.36
C ASP A 59 -2.34 13.23 3.21
N VAL A 60 -3.64 13.02 3.30
CA VAL A 60 -4.46 12.50 2.20
C VAL A 60 -5.34 13.63 1.68
N ILE A 61 -5.06 14.07 0.45
CA ILE A 61 -5.70 15.21 -0.18
C ILE A 61 -6.53 14.77 -1.38
N ARG A 62 -7.41 15.66 -1.87
CA ARG A 62 -8.10 15.43 -3.15
C ARG A 62 -7.11 15.41 -4.30
N ALA A 63 -7.25 14.43 -5.18
CA ALA A 63 -6.50 14.40 -6.43
C ALA A 63 -6.85 15.65 -7.27
N PRO A 64 -5.87 16.24 -8.00
CA PRO A 64 -6.12 17.39 -8.87
C PRO A 64 -7.24 17.17 -9.90
N LEU A 65 -7.36 15.92 -10.37
CA LEU A 65 -8.44 15.46 -11.24
C LEU A 65 -9.02 14.16 -10.64
N PRO A 66 -10.32 14.09 -10.32
CA PRO A 66 -10.95 12.84 -9.92
C PRO A 66 -10.93 11.84 -11.09
N ILE A 67 -10.37 10.66 -10.87
CA ILE A 67 -10.27 9.60 -11.90
C ILE A 67 -11.18 8.43 -11.50
N HIS A 68 -12.16 8.12 -12.36
CA HIS A 68 -13.00 6.92 -12.22
C HIS A 68 -12.84 6.05 -13.46
N GLY A 69 -12.29 4.85 -13.29
CA GLY A 69 -12.22 3.83 -14.34
C GLY A 69 -11.30 4.17 -15.51
N LYS A 70 -10.33 5.07 -15.32
CA LYS A 70 -9.29 5.30 -16.33
C LYS A 70 -8.09 4.41 -16.08
N ILE A 71 -7.49 3.98 -17.18
CA ILE A 71 -6.23 3.28 -17.21
C ILE A 71 -5.13 4.33 -17.29
N ASP A 72 -4.24 4.34 -16.30
CA ASP A 72 -3.05 5.19 -16.29
C ASP A 72 -1.78 4.35 -16.35
N GLN A 73 -0.73 4.99 -16.84
CA GLN A 73 0.61 4.43 -16.84
C GLN A 73 1.28 4.66 -15.48
N ILE A 74 1.70 3.58 -14.85
CA ILE A 74 2.39 3.54 -13.57
C ILE A 74 3.88 3.41 -13.82
N LEU A 75 4.64 4.43 -13.41
CA LEU A 75 6.10 4.45 -13.38
C LEU A 75 6.55 3.89 -12.03
N HIS A 76 7.59 3.04 -12.01
CA HIS A 76 8.11 2.47 -10.78
C HIS A 76 9.60 2.14 -10.88
N SER A 77 10.24 1.93 -9.73
CA SER A 77 11.66 1.58 -9.65
C SER A 77 11.95 0.07 -9.73
N GLY A 78 10.92 -0.78 -9.81
CA GLY A 78 11.07 -2.24 -9.85
C GLY A 78 11.48 -2.83 -8.50
N GLN A 79 11.30 -2.05 -7.44
CA GLN A 79 11.60 -2.42 -6.06
C GLN A 79 10.35 -2.91 -5.35
N THR A 80 10.55 -3.53 -4.19
CA THR A 80 9.48 -3.99 -3.30
C THR A 80 8.46 -4.87 -4.04
N VAL A 81 7.18 -4.50 -4.03
CA VAL A 81 6.10 -5.23 -4.67
C VAL A 81 6.16 -5.17 -6.20
N PHE A 82 7.00 -4.31 -6.78
CA PHE A 82 7.20 -4.16 -8.23
C PHE A 82 8.36 -5.00 -8.78
N HIS A 83 9.00 -5.83 -7.95
CA HIS A 83 10.10 -6.68 -8.37
C HIS A 83 9.75 -7.55 -9.60
N GLY A 84 10.66 -7.62 -10.57
CA GLY A 84 10.49 -8.43 -11.78
C GLY A 84 9.50 -7.86 -12.81
N ILE A 85 8.93 -6.67 -12.59
CA ILE A 85 8.16 -5.94 -13.59
C ILE A 85 9.12 -5.01 -14.34
N ASN A 86 9.12 -5.09 -15.67
CA ASN A 86 10.01 -4.30 -16.52
C ASN A 86 9.27 -3.12 -17.14
N GLY A 87 9.82 -1.92 -16.96
CA GLY A 87 9.23 -0.70 -17.51
C GLY A 87 7.92 -0.33 -16.82
N ALA A 88 7.26 0.69 -17.36
CA ALA A 88 5.97 1.13 -16.87
C ALA A 88 4.86 0.15 -17.27
N PHE A 89 3.77 0.11 -16.51
CA PHE A 89 2.62 -0.73 -16.81
C PHE A 89 1.30 0.02 -16.63
N LYS A 90 0.22 -0.54 -17.16
CA LYS A 90 -1.12 0.02 -17.08
C LYS A 90 -1.89 -0.52 -15.88
N ALA A 91 -2.45 0.37 -15.09
CA ALA A 91 -3.30 0.01 -13.96
C ALA A 91 -4.60 0.83 -13.95
N THR A 92 -5.65 0.25 -13.38
CA THR A 92 -6.93 0.94 -13.28
C THR A 92 -7.02 1.78 -12.01
N ARG A 93 -7.44 3.03 -12.15
CA ARG A 93 -7.59 3.99 -11.06
C ARG A 93 -9.06 4.33 -10.79
N TYR A 94 -9.43 4.36 -9.52
CA TYR A 94 -10.79 4.64 -9.05
C TYR A 94 -10.82 5.65 -7.88
N HIS A 95 -9.73 6.39 -7.65
CA HIS A 95 -9.56 7.16 -6.43
C HIS A 95 -9.72 8.66 -6.66
N SER A 96 -10.45 9.31 -5.75
CA SER A 96 -10.62 10.76 -5.64
C SER A 96 -9.62 11.41 -4.69
N LEU A 97 -8.93 10.59 -3.88
CA LEU A 97 -7.94 10.99 -2.89
C LEU A 97 -6.57 10.39 -3.23
N VAL A 98 -5.51 11.07 -2.81
CA VAL A 98 -4.12 10.64 -2.94
C VAL A 98 -3.32 11.06 -1.71
N VAL A 99 -2.25 10.32 -1.42
CA VAL A 99 -1.25 10.77 -0.44
C VAL A 99 -0.51 11.97 -1.03
N ASP A 100 -0.42 13.06 -0.27
CA ASP A 100 0.29 14.27 -0.67
C ASP A 100 1.80 14.04 -0.59
N ARG A 101 2.49 14.26 -1.71
CA ARG A 101 3.95 14.21 -1.78
C ARG A 101 4.61 15.23 -0.86
N LYS A 102 4.00 16.41 -0.68
CA LYS A 102 4.62 17.52 0.06
C LYS A 102 4.73 17.25 1.55
N THR A 103 3.82 16.43 2.09
CA THR A 103 3.78 16.09 3.50
C THR A 103 4.20 14.64 3.76
N LEU A 104 4.71 13.95 2.73
CA LEU A 104 5.16 12.58 2.87
C LEU A 104 6.33 12.49 3.87
N PRO A 105 6.19 11.72 4.97
CA PRO A 105 7.21 11.60 6.00
C PRO A 105 8.44 10.87 5.45
N ALA A 106 9.62 11.17 6.00
CA ALA A 106 10.88 10.61 5.53
C ALA A 106 10.96 9.08 5.66
N GLU A 107 10.17 8.46 6.55
CA GLU A 107 10.11 7.00 6.73
C GLU A 107 9.39 6.25 5.61
N LEU A 108 8.65 6.97 4.76
CA LEU A 108 8.00 6.42 3.58
C LEU A 108 8.82 6.72 2.32
N MET A 109 8.96 5.69 1.48
CA MET A 109 9.56 5.78 0.15
C MET A 109 8.47 5.67 -0.90
N ILE A 110 8.50 6.58 -1.88
CA ILE A 110 7.70 6.47 -3.10
C ILE A 110 8.32 5.37 -3.97
N THR A 111 7.54 4.34 -4.28
CA THR A 111 8.00 3.21 -5.10
C THR A 111 7.35 3.18 -6.48
N ALA A 112 6.24 3.90 -6.64
CA ALA A 112 5.59 4.11 -7.93
C ALA A 112 4.86 5.46 -7.99
N GLU A 113 4.74 6.02 -9.18
CA GLU A 113 4.09 7.29 -9.45
C GLU A 113 3.49 7.34 -10.88
N THR A 114 2.59 8.28 -11.14
CA THR A 114 2.17 8.64 -12.50
C THR A 114 3.13 9.67 -13.11
N ALA A 115 3.02 9.92 -14.42
CA ALA A 115 3.85 10.91 -15.12
C ALA A 115 3.69 12.35 -14.59
N ASP A 116 2.53 12.68 -14.02
CA ASP A 116 2.24 13.96 -13.35
C ASP A 116 2.62 13.96 -11.86
N GLY A 117 3.27 12.90 -11.37
CA GLY A 117 3.88 12.85 -10.03
C GLY A 117 2.94 12.45 -8.90
N LEU A 118 1.75 11.91 -9.19
CA LEU A 118 0.86 11.37 -8.14
C LEU A 118 1.46 10.07 -7.59
N ILE A 119 1.46 9.93 -6.27
CA ILE A 119 1.97 8.74 -5.60
C ILE A 119 1.06 7.55 -5.89
N MET A 120 1.65 6.49 -6.44
CA MET A 120 0.96 5.24 -6.79
C MET A 120 1.46 4.03 -6.01
N GLY A 121 2.62 4.15 -5.36
CA GLY A 121 3.20 3.09 -4.55
C GLY A 121 4.01 3.68 -3.40
N LEU A 122 3.90 3.06 -2.23
CA LEU A 122 4.64 3.40 -1.02
C LEU A 122 5.28 2.16 -0.40
N SER A 123 6.41 2.36 0.25
CA SER A 123 7.04 1.38 1.13
C SER A 123 7.62 2.07 2.35
N HIS A 124 7.41 1.50 3.54
CA HIS A 124 8.14 1.95 4.71
C HIS A 124 9.62 1.54 4.61
N ARG A 125 10.52 2.35 5.17
CA ARG A 125 11.98 2.11 5.11
C ARG A 125 12.43 0.94 5.98
N THR A 126 11.84 0.81 7.16
CA THR A 126 12.27 -0.15 8.19
C THR A 126 11.20 -1.15 8.61
N ARG A 127 9.96 -0.99 8.13
CA ARG A 127 8.80 -1.82 8.48
C ARG A 127 8.37 -2.60 7.23
N PRO A 128 7.82 -3.81 7.35
CA PRO A 128 7.37 -4.64 6.23
C PRO A 128 6.03 -4.15 5.65
N SER A 129 5.88 -2.83 5.47
CA SER A 129 4.65 -2.19 5.03
C SER A 129 4.81 -1.65 3.62
N HIS A 130 3.93 -2.10 2.73
CA HIS A 130 3.91 -1.72 1.32
C HIS A 130 2.48 -1.33 0.94
N GLY A 131 2.31 -0.46 -0.04
CA GLY A 131 0.97 -0.18 -0.54
C GLY A 131 0.95 0.37 -1.94
N VAL A 132 -0.18 0.17 -2.63
CA VAL A 132 -0.44 0.64 -3.99
C VAL A 132 -1.78 1.37 -4.05
N GLN A 133 -1.82 2.49 -4.78
CA GLN A 133 -3.00 3.33 -4.88
C GLN A 133 -4.05 2.79 -5.87
N PHE A 134 -3.61 2.01 -6.86
CA PHE A 134 -4.48 1.33 -7.82
C PHE A 134 -4.93 -0.05 -7.30
N HIS A 135 -5.82 -0.71 -8.04
CA HIS A 135 -6.35 -2.03 -7.69
C HIS A 135 -5.61 -3.14 -8.45
N PRO A 136 -4.59 -3.80 -7.86
CA PRO A 136 -3.88 -4.93 -8.50
C PRO A 136 -4.78 -6.16 -8.66
N GLU A 137 -5.88 -6.26 -7.92
CA GLU A 137 -6.86 -7.34 -8.05
C GLU A 137 -7.77 -7.20 -9.27
N SER A 138 -7.85 -6.01 -9.86
CA SER A 138 -8.69 -5.78 -11.05
C SER A 138 -8.11 -6.48 -12.27
N ILE A 139 -8.98 -7.14 -13.05
CA ILE A 139 -8.62 -7.82 -14.31
C ILE A 139 -7.97 -6.85 -15.31
N ALA A 140 -8.34 -5.56 -15.24
CA ALA A 140 -7.83 -4.52 -16.13
C ALA A 140 -6.46 -3.96 -15.70
N SER A 141 -5.90 -4.38 -14.56
CA SER A 141 -4.56 -4.00 -14.12
C SER A 141 -3.52 -5.03 -14.55
N GLU A 142 -2.47 -4.59 -15.23
CA GLU A 142 -1.35 -5.46 -15.59
C GLU A 142 -0.56 -5.87 -14.34
N TYR A 143 0.03 -7.07 -14.37
CA TYR A 143 0.92 -7.60 -13.33
C TYR A 143 0.34 -7.71 -11.91
N GLY A 144 -0.98 -7.58 -11.73
CA GLY A 144 -1.64 -7.67 -10.43
C GLY A 144 -1.27 -8.92 -9.61
N LYS A 145 -1.27 -10.10 -10.26
CA LYS A 145 -0.83 -11.37 -9.65
C LYS A 145 0.64 -11.37 -9.25
N THR A 146 1.50 -10.73 -10.04
CA THR A 146 2.93 -10.59 -9.74
C THR A 146 3.15 -9.70 -8.53
N ILE A 147 2.45 -8.56 -8.46
CA ILE A 147 2.51 -7.63 -7.33
C ILE A 147 2.10 -8.33 -6.02
N LEU A 148 0.99 -9.07 -6.05
CA LEU A 148 0.52 -9.81 -4.88
C LEU A 148 1.50 -10.92 -4.48
N ARG A 149 2.04 -11.67 -5.45
CA ARG A 149 3.08 -12.68 -5.20
C ARG A 149 4.32 -12.06 -4.53
N ASN A 150 4.81 -10.94 -5.07
CA ASN A 150 5.97 -10.24 -4.52
C ASN A 150 5.73 -9.81 -3.07
N PHE A 151 4.51 -9.34 -2.73
CA PHE A 151 4.15 -9.03 -1.34
C PHE A 151 4.21 -10.28 -0.45
N LEU A 152 3.64 -11.40 -0.88
CA LEU A 152 3.68 -12.65 -0.10
C LEU A 152 5.13 -13.15 0.10
N ASP A 153 5.97 -13.03 -0.93
CA ASP A 153 7.40 -13.40 -0.84
C ASP A 153 8.18 -12.46 0.10
N LEU A 154 7.83 -11.16 0.14
CA LEU A 154 8.38 -10.21 1.10
C LEU A 154 7.95 -10.54 2.53
N ALA A 155 6.66 -10.85 2.73
CA ALA A 155 6.11 -11.22 4.02
C ALA A 155 6.75 -12.51 4.57
N SER A 156 6.88 -13.56 3.75
CA SER A 156 7.53 -14.81 4.12
C SER A 156 8.97 -14.58 4.59
N ARG A 157 9.76 -13.83 3.81
CA ARG A 157 11.15 -13.51 4.14
C ARG A 157 11.29 -12.69 5.42
N TRP A 158 10.40 -11.72 5.63
CA TRP A 158 10.36 -10.96 6.88
C TRP A 158 10.12 -11.89 8.07
N ASN A 159 9.08 -12.72 8.02
CA ASN A 159 8.71 -13.62 9.11
C ASN A 159 9.82 -14.65 9.40
N GLU A 160 10.48 -15.19 8.37
CA GLU A 160 11.66 -16.05 8.55
C GLU A 160 12.80 -15.34 9.27
N THR A 161 13.02 -14.07 8.97
CA THR A 161 14.08 -13.27 9.60
C THR A 161 13.75 -12.99 11.07
N GLN A 162 12.50 -12.62 11.38
CA GLN A 162 12.06 -12.38 12.75
C GLN A 162 12.12 -13.65 13.60
N ARG A 163 11.71 -14.81 13.05
CA ARG A 163 11.81 -16.11 13.75
C ARG A 163 13.24 -16.52 14.06
N LYS A 164 14.22 -16.17 13.22
CA LYS A 164 15.65 -16.47 13.47
C LYS A 164 16.27 -15.53 14.51
N ALA A 165 15.66 -14.36 14.74
CA ALA A 165 16.15 -13.37 15.69
C ALA A 165 15.56 -13.53 17.10
N ALA A 166 14.48 -14.32 17.25
CA ALA A 166 13.83 -14.68 18.50
C ALA A 166 14.46 -15.93 19.13
#